data_AF-A0A4Y3K7L6-F1
#
_entry.id   AF-A0A4Y3K7L6-F1
#
_cell.length_a   1.000
_cell.length_b   1.000
_cell.length_c   1.000
_cell.angle_alpha   90.00
_cell.angle_beta   90.00
_cell.angle_gamma   90.00
#
_symmetry.space_group_name_H-M   'P 1'
#
loop_
_entity.id
_entity.type
_entity.pdbx_description
1 polymer ?
#
loop_
_entity_poly.entity_id
_entity_poly.type
_entity_poly.pdbx_seq_one_letter_code
_entity_poly.pdbx_strand_id
1 'polypeptide(L)'
;MTARVPVDYAHTAHARENRERKAVALADSMRRLGVTVEGIAVGGGMRRTVWRDAGLDRSPSEETWDLVHQLFAAVQEPVVAPSAERASTGRRCTVPACSSTDAHPYPEGWRCDPHSPWARRGLPRADPNRVPGVPCELDRLRAARAIAATSYPLPTSTVVDDRAIASGKRRSTTATYQAVRAAQAHHRNRRNP
;
A
#
# COMPACT_ATOMS: atom_id res chain seq x y z
N MET A 1 -16.49 50.13 -10.38
CA MET A 1 -15.73 49.05 -11.04
C MET A 1 -16.10 47.74 -10.39
N THR A 2 -17.02 46.97 -10.99
CA THR A 2 -17.42 45.65 -10.48
C THR A 2 -16.31 44.65 -10.82
N ALA A 3 -15.67 44.09 -9.79
CA ALA A 3 -14.67 43.05 -9.95
C ALA A 3 -15.31 41.84 -10.66
N ARG A 4 -14.78 41.45 -11.82
CA ARG A 4 -15.18 40.21 -12.49
C ARG A 4 -14.72 39.03 -11.64
N VAL A 5 -15.67 38.22 -11.20
CA VAL A 5 -15.38 36.96 -10.52
C VAL A 5 -14.72 36.02 -11.53
N PRO A 6 -13.55 35.43 -11.23
CA PRO A 6 -12.92 34.45 -12.10
C PRO A 6 -13.81 33.21 -12.23
N VAL A 7 -14.17 32.88 -13.46
CA VAL A 7 -14.96 31.68 -13.76
C VAL A 7 -14.04 30.46 -13.70
N ASP A 8 -14.37 29.52 -12.83
CA ASP A 8 -13.68 28.24 -12.72
C ASP A 8 -14.21 27.26 -13.77
N TYR A 9 -13.49 27.17 -14.89
CA TYR A 9 -13.83 26.27 -15.99
C TYR A 9 -13.57 24.79 -15.66
N ALA A 10 -12.72 24.48 -14.67
CA ALA A 10 -12.35 23.11 -14.32
C ALA A 10 -13.48 22.37 -13.59
N HIS A 11 -14.31 23.10 -12.84
CA HIS A 11 -15.39 22.52 -12.03
C HIS A 11 -16.79 22.67 -12.64
N THR A 12 -16.87 23.03 -13.92
CA THR A 12 -18.13 23.08 -14.66
C THR A 12 -18.76 21.68 -14.83
N ALA A 13 -20.09 21.62 -15.01
CA ALA A 13 -20.79 20.37 -15.28
C ALA A 13 -20.23 19.64 -16.51
N HIS A 14 -19.94 20.39 -17.58
CA HIS A 14 -19.32 19.87 -18.78
C HIS A 14 -17.92 19.28 -18.53
N ALA A 15 -17.09 19.94 -17.71
CA ALA A 15 -15.77 19.42 -17.34
C ALA A 15 -15.87 18.13 -16.50
N ARG A 16 -16.91 17.99 -15.67
CA ARG A 16 -17.19 16.77 -14.90
C ARG A 16 -17.59 15.62 -15.79
N GLU A 17 -18.57 15.83 -16.68
CA GLU A 17 -19.03 14.81 -17.63
C GLU A 17 -17.88 14.32 -18.53
N ASN A 18 -17.01 15.23 -18.98
CA ASN A 18 -15.82 14.87 -19.76
C ASN A 18 -14.82 14.02 -18.96
N ARG A 19 -14.63 14.31 -17.67
CA ARG A 19 -13.77 13.50 -16.78
C ARG A 19 -14.35 12.10 -16.58
N GLU A 20 -15.65 12.00 -16.30
CA GLU A 20 -16.34 10.72 -16.14
C GLU A 20 -16.24 9.85 -17.40
N ARG A 21 -16.49 10.44 -18.58
CA ARG A 21 -16.37 9.75 -19.88
C ARG A 21 -14.96 9.20 -20.10
N LYS A 22 -13.93 10.00 -19.80
CA LYS A 22 -12.53 9.56 -19.88
C LYS A 22 -12.21 8.47 -18.87
N ALA A 23 -12.72 8.57 -17.65
CA ALA A 23 -12.49 7.57 -16.61
C ALA A 23 -13.07 6.20 -17.02
N VAL A 24 -14.26 6.17 -17.63
CA VAL A 24 -14.85 4.92 -18.16
C VAL A 24 -13.95 4.31 -19.25
N ALA A 25 -13.52 5.11 -20.23
CA ALA A 25 -12.66 4.64 -21.32
C ALA A 25 -11.31 4.08 -20.81
N LEU A 26 -10.72 4.74 -19.81
CA LEU A 26 -9.50 4.28 -19.14
C LEU A 26 -9.73 2.98 -18.38
N ALA A 27 -10.85 2.86 -17.67
CA ALA A 27 -11.17 1.65 -16.93
C ALA A 27 -11.35 0.44 -17.86
N ASP A 28 -12.00 0.61 -19.00
CA ASP A 28 -12.12 -0.43 -20.02
C ASP A 28 -10.77 -0.82 -20.61
N SER A 29 -9.89 0.16 -20.88
CA SER A 29 -8.52 -0.10 -21.31
C SER A 29 -7.72 -0.91 -20.30
N MET A 30 -7.80 -0.56 -19.01
CA MET A 30 -7.15 -1.35 -17.94
C MET A 30 -7.63 -2.79 -17.92
N ARG A 31 -8.95 -3.03 -18.07
CA ARG A 31 -9.50 -4.39 -18.14
C ARG A 31 -8.95 -5.16 -19.34
N ARG A 32 -8.93 -4.55 -20.53
CA ARG A 32 -8.37 -5.18 -21.74
C ARG A 32 -6.89 -5.53 -21.59
N LEU A 33 -6.12 -4.65 -20.96
CA LEU A 33 -4.68 -4.82 -20.75
C LEU A 33 -4.32 -5.68 -19.53
N GLY A 34 -5.31 -6.09 -18.72
CA GLY A 34 -5.06 -6.82 -17.47
C GLY A 34 -4.29 -5.99 -16.43
N VAL A 35 -4.38 -4.66 -16.48
CA VAL A 35 -3.66 -3.76 -15.57
C VAL A 35 -4.47 -3.58 -14.29
N THR A 36 -3.84 -3.85 -13.14
CA THR A 36 -4.45 -3.64 -11.84
C THR A 36 -4.35 -2.19 -11.38
N VAL A 37 -5.07 -1.85 -10.31
CA VAL A 37 -5.04 -0.52 -9.68
C VAL A 37 -3.63 -0.14 -9.24
N GLU A 38 -2.83 -1.08 -8.75
CA GLU A 38 -1.44 -0.87 -8.35
C GLU A 38 -0.56 -0.52 -9.56
N GLY A 39 -0.87 -1.08 -10.74
CA GLY A 39 -0.14 -0.81 -11.98
C GLY A 39 -0.30 0.63 -12.47
N ILE A 40 -1.45 1.26 -12.19
CA ILE A 40 -1.71 2.67 -12.53
C ILE A 40 -1.43 3.65 -11.38
N ALA A 41 -0.87 3.18 -10.26
CA ALA A 41 -0.45 4.07 -9.19
C ALA A 41 0.57 5.10 -9.70
N VAL A 42 0.65 6.27 -9.06
CA VAL A 42 1.64 7.30 -9.42
C VAL A 42 3.05 6.69 -9.38
N GLY A 43 3.71 6.63 -10.54
CA GLY A 43 5.03 6.01 -10.69
C GLY A 43 5.04 4.52 -11.10
N GLY A 44 3.88 3.87 -11.22
CA GLY A 44 3.75 2.46 -11.67
C GLY A 44 4.03 2.23 -13.16
N GLY A 45 4.24 3.30 -13.94
CA GLY A 45 4.64 3.25 -15.35
C GLY A 45 3.53 2.91 -16.35
N MET A 46 2.45 2.24 -15.93
CA MET A 46 1.41 1.76 -16.85
C MET A 46 0.38 2.81 -17.26
N ARG A 47 0.28 3.94 -16.54
CA ARG A 47 -0.65 5.03 -16.89
C ARG A 47 -0.53 5.42 -18.36
N ARG A 48 0.70 5.56 -18.88
CA ARG A 48 0.96 5.93 -20.28
C ARG A 48 0.40 4.93 -21.28
N THR A 49 0.62 3.65 -21.03
CA THR A 49 0.11 2.57 -21.88
C THR A 49 -1.42 2.58 -21.88
N VAL A 50 -2.03 2.70 -20.71
CA VAL A 50 -3.49 2.71 -20.54
C VAL A 50 -4.13 3.90 -21.26
N TRP A 51 -3.66 5.14 -21.08
CA TRP A 51 -4.33 6.27 -21.73
C TRP A 51 -4.11 6.32 -23.25
N ARG A 52 -3.01 5.76 -23.75
CA ARG A 52 -2.78 5.59 -25.19
C ARG A 52 -3.68 4.54 -25.80
N ASP A 53 -3.86 3.39 -25.13
CA ASP A 53 -4.81 2.35 -25.56
C ASP A 53 -6.27 2.84 -25.48
N ALA A 54 -6.60 3.69 -24.50
CA ALA A 54 -7.89 4.34 -24.39
C ALA A 54 -8.14 5.43 -25.48
N GLY A 55 -7.19 5.67 -26.38
CA GLY A 55 -7.33 6.63 -27.48
C GLY A 55 -7.30 8.10 -27.03
N LEU A 56 -6.73 8.40 -25.87
CA LEU A 56 -6.58 9.78 -25.41
C LEU A 56 -5.28 10.37 -25.99
N ASP A 57 -5.31 11.64 -26.40
CA ASP A 57 -4.14 12.31 -26.97
C ASP A 57 -3.15 12.83 -25.91
N ARG A 58 -3.65 13.06 -24.69
CA ARG A 58 -2.90 13.65 -23.58
C ARG A 58 -3.13 12.85 -22.32
N SER A 59 -2.19 12.99 -21.38
CA SER A 59 -2.35 12.44 -20.04
C SER A 59 -3.62 12.99 -19.39
N PRO A 60 -4.50 12.11 -18.85
CA PRO A 60 -5.63 12.53 -18.03
C PRO A 60 -5.16 13.30 -16.79
N SER A 61 -6.05 14.13 -16.23
CA SER A 61 -5.82 14.78 -14.93
C SER A 61 -5.85 13.76 -13.79
N GLU A 62 -5.23 14.09 -12.65
CA GLU A 62 -5.28 13.23 -11.46
C GLU A 62 -6.73 12.94 -11.02
N GLU A 63 -7.62 13.93 -11.06
CA GLU A 63 -9.05 13.72 -10.77
C GLU A 63 -9.70 12.67 -11.69
N THR A 64 -9.24 12.57 -12.93
CA THR A 64 -9.75 11.52 -13.85
C THR A 64 -9.24 10.15 -13.41
N TRP A 65 -7.98 10.05 -12.97
CA TRP A 65 -7.41 8.81 -12.43
C TRP A 65 -8.08 8.41 -11.10
N ASP A 66 -8.43 9.37 -10.25
CA ASP A 66 -9.18 9.11 -9.01
C ASP A 66 -10.55 8.50 -9.31
N LEU A 67 -11.25 8.99 -10.35
CA LEU A 67 -12.49 8.38 -10.82
C LEU A 67 -12.28 6.94 -11.34
N VAL A 68 -11.17 6.67 -12.03
CA VAL A 68 -10.81 5.29 -12.45
C VAL A 68 -10.63 4.38 -11.23
N HIS A 69 -9.94 4.85 -10.18
CA HIS A 69 -9.77 4.13 -8.93
C HIS A 69 -11.12 3.80 -8.27
N GLN A 70 -12.04 4.76 -8.24
CA GLN A 70 -13.39 4.56 -7.70
C GLN A 70 -14.20 3.55 -8.52
N LEU A 71 -14.14 3.63 -9.85
CA LEU A 71 -14.83 2.69 -10.74
C LEU A 71 -14.31 1.27 -10.59
N PHE A 72 -13.01 1.07 -10.36
CA PHE A 72 -12.44 -0.25 -10.11
C PHE A 72 -12.75 -0.77 -8.71
N ALA A 73 -12.68 0.09 -7.69
CA ALA A 73 -13.05 -0.26 -6.32
C ALA A 73 -14.54 -0.61 -6.17
N ALA A 74 -15.42 -0.03 -6.99
CA ALA A 74 -16.83 -0.37 -7.00
C ALA A 74 -17.13 -1.72 -7.67
N VAL A 75 -16.26 -2.18 -8.58
CA VAL A 75 -16.40 -3.47 -9.29
C VAL A 75 -15.74 -4.61 -8.53
N GLN A 76 -14.68 -4.32 -7.78
CA GLN A 76 -14.25 -5.21 -6.71
C GLN A 76 -15.27 -5.09 -5.58
N GLU A 77 -16.26 -5.99 -5.54
CA GLU A 77 -16.90 -6.27 -4.25
C GLU A 77 -15.79 -6.41 -3.23
N PRO A 78 -15.87 -5.75 -2.05
CA PRO A 78 -14.92 -6.00 -1.01
C PRO A 78 -15.01 -7.50 -0.75
N VAL A 79 -14.01 -8.23 -1.23
CA VAL A 79 -13.70 -9.52 -0.67
C VAL A 79 -13.33 -9.13 0.74
N VAL A 80 -14.34 -9.14 1.62
CA VAL A 80 -14.16 -9.23 3.05
C VAL A 80 -13.35 -10.50 3.13
N ALA A 81 -12.03 -10.35 3.12
CA ALA A 81 -11.14 -11.46 3.39
C ALA A 81 -11.71 -11.98 4.70
N PRO A 82 -12.25 -13.23 4.73
CA PRO A 82 -12.80 -13.77 5.96
C PRO A 82 -11.74 -13.48 7.00
N SER A 83 -12.09 -12.68 8.02
CA SER A 83 -11.16 -12.23 9.05
C SER A 83 -10.34 -13.45 9.39
N ALA A 84 -9.07 -13.44 9.02
CA ALA A 84 -8.30 -14.65 8.95
C ALA A 84 -8.14 -15.18 10.37
N GLU A 85 -9.09 -16.00 10.83
CA GLU A 85 -8.81 -17.33 11.30
C GLU A 85 -7.91 -17.93 10.24
N ARG A 86 -6.62 -17.57 10.31
CA ARG A 86 -5.57 -18.21 9.56
C ARG A 86 -5.70 -19.64 9.99
N ALA A 87 -6.33 -20.46 9.15
CA ALA A 87 -6.39 -21.89 9.29
C ALA A 87 -4.97 -22.33 9.64
N SER A 88 -4.77 -22.64 10.92
CA SER A 88 -3.49 -23.11 11.42
C SER A 88 -3.30 -24.39 10.65
N THR A 89 -2.28 -24.43 9.80
CA THR A 89 -1.97 -25.62 9.02
C THR A 89 -1.37 -26.67 9.94
N GLY A 90 -2.15 -27.17 10.91
CA GLY A 90 -1.87 -28.32 11.77
C GLY A 90 -0.47 -28.41 12.37
N ARG A 91 0.20 -27.29 12.69
CA ARG A 91 1.55 -27.33 13.26
C ARG A 91 1.47 -27.43 14.77
N ARG A 92 2.22 -28.37 15.34
CA ARG A 92 2.22 -28.65 16.78
C ARG A 92 3.08 -27.64 17.53
N CYS A 93 2.70 -27.37 18.77
CA CYS A 93 3.54 -26.60 19.68
C CYS A 93 4.90 -27.29 19.85
N THR A 94 6.00 -26.51 19.78
CA THR A 94 7.36 -27.03 19.94
C THR A 94 7.81 -27.13 21.40
N VAL A 95 6.91 -26.95 22.38
CA VAL A 95 7.22 -27.19 23.80
C VAL A 95 7.15 -28.69 24.08
N PRO A 96 8.18 -29.30 24.71
CA PRO A 96 8.14 -30.71 25.09
C PRO A 96 6.89 -31.03 25.92
N ALA A 97 6.28 -32.19 25.69
CA ALA A 97 5.02 -32.63 26.30
C ALA A 97 3.76 -31.81 25.93
N CYS A 98 3.85 -30.79 25.06
CA CYS A 98 2.66 -30.13 24.53
C CYS A 98 2.17 -30.80 23.25
N SER A 99 0.92 -31.27 23.26
CA SER A 99 0.27 -31.91 22.10
C SER A 99 -0.64 -30.96 21.30
N SER A 100 -0.69 -29.66 21.65
CA SER A 100 -1.58 -28.72 20.98
C SER A 100 -1.24 -28.59 19.50
N THR A 101 -2.25 -28.75 18.66
CA THR A 101 -2.21 -28.55 17.20
C THR A 101 -2.60 -27.12 16.80
N ASP A 102 -3.11 -26.32 17.74
CA ASP A 102 -3.42 -24.91 17.54
C ASP A 102 -2.23 -24.06 17.97
N ALA A 103 -1.19 -24.04 17.13
CA ALA A 103 0.02 -23.28 17.35
C ALA A 103 0.16 -22.13 16.35
N HIS A 104 0.72 -21.02 16.84
CA HIS A 104 1.02 -19.83 16.07
C HIS A 104 2.55 -19.64 15.94
N PRO A 105 3.03 -19.02 14.85
CA PRO A 105 4.45 -18.76 14.66
C PRO A 105 4.93 -17.60 15.54
N TYR A 106 5.99 -17.85 16.32
CA TYR A 106 6.74 -16.86 17.09
C TYR A 106 8.24 -16.94 16.73
N PRO A 107 9.07 -15.93 17.07
CA PRO A 107 10.51 -15.98 16.84
C PRO A 107 11.19 -17.23 17.42
N GLU A 108 10.72 -17.73 18.58
CA GLU A 108 11.22 -18.97 19.17
C GLU A 108 10.60 -20.27 18.62
N GLY A 109 9.75 -20.20 17.59
CA GLY A 109 9.07 -21.36 16.98
C GLY A 109 7.56 -21.38 17.16
N TRP A 110 6.93 -22.52 16.85
CA TRP A 110 5.47 -22.68 16.92
C TRP A 110 5.01 -22.87 18.36
N ARG A 111 4.15 -21.99 18.88
CA ARG A 111 3.63 -22.06 20.26
C ARG A 111 2.12 -21.99 20.25
N CYS A 112 1.47 -22.84 21.04
CA CYS A 112 0.06 -22.65 21.37
C CYS A 112 -0.12 -21.50 22.35
N ASP A 113 -1.35 -21.03 22.53
CA ASP A 113 -1.64 -19.88 23.40
C ASP A 113 -1.03 -19.97 24.80
N PRO A 114 -1.16 -21.10 25.55
CA PRO A 114 -0.52 -21.23 26.87
C PRO A 114 1.00 -21.11 26.87
N HIS A 115 1.65 -21.43 25.75
CA HIS A 115 3.11 -21.41 25.60
C HIS A 115 3.63 -20.19 24.83
N SER A 116 2.75 -19.27 24.47
CA SER A 116 3.14 -18.02 23.81
C SER A 116 4.05 -17.17 24.71
N PRO A 117 4.89 -16.28 24.14
CA PRO A 117 5.60 -15.26 24.91
C PRO A 117 4.69 -14.46 25.84
N TRP A 118 3.44 -14.21 25.41
CA TRP A 118 2.46 -13.40 26.13
C TRP A 118 1.90 -14.13 27.34
N ALA A 119 1.51 -15.41 27.18
CA ALA A 119 1.04 -16.23 28.30
C ALA A 119 2.12 -16.43 29.36
N ARG A 120 3.39 -16.56 28.96
CA ARG A 120 4.54 -16.60 29.89
C ARG A 120 4.73 -15.30 30.67
N ARG A 121 4.18 -14.18 30.16
CA ARG A 121 4.14 -12.87 30.85
C ARG A 121 2.83 -12.64 31.59
N GLY A 122 1.94 -13.63 31.67
CA GLY A 122 0.62 -13.51 32.31
C GLY A 122 -0.36 -12.62 31.54
N LEU A 123 -0.11 -12.35 30.26
CA LEU A 123 -0.96 -11.49 29.43
C LEU A 123 -2.00 -12.32 28.67
N PRO A 124 -3.26 -11.87 28.58
CA PRO A 124 -4.28 -12.53 27.76
C PRO A 124 -3.95 -12.40 26.26
N ARG A 125 -4.46 -13.32 25.45
CA ARG A 125 -4.28 -13.40 23.98
C ARG A 125 -4.69 -12.13 23.23
N ALA A 126 -5.51 -11.26 23.85
CA ALA A 126 -6.03 -10.05 23.24
C ALA A 126 -4.86 -9.13 22.85
N ASP A 127 -4.63 -9.02 21.54
CA ASP A 127 -3.78 -8.08 20.81
C ASP A 127 -2.60 -7.51 21.62
N PRO A 128 -1.32 -7.78 21.24
CA PRO A 128 -0.17 -7.18 21.94
C PRO A 128 -0.20 -5.65 22.03
N ASN A 129 -1.12 -4.98 21.31
CA ASN A 129 -1.36 -3.54 21.36
C ASN A 129 -2.68 -3.12 22.04
N ARG A 130 -3.48 -4.03 22.63
CA ARG A 130 -4.83 -3.68 23.11
C ARG A 130 -5.18 -4.37 24.41
N VAL A 131 -4.63 -3.83 25.51
CA VAL A 131 -5.30 -3.93 26.81
C VAL A 131 -6.25 -2.74 26.92
N PRO A 132 -7.57 -2.95 27.11
CA PRO A 132 -8.50 -1.85 27.32
C PRO A 132 -8.02 -0.91 28.45
N GLY A 133 -7.85 0.37 28.14
CA GLY A 133 -7.39 1.38 29.11
C GLY A 133 -5.87 1.49 29.30
N VAL A 134 -5.05 0.69 28.62
CA VAL A 134 -3.59 0.83 28.64
C VAL A 134 -3.10 1.26 27.24
N PRO A 135 -2.34 2.37 27.12
CA PRO A 135 -1.76 2.75 25.85
C PRO A 135 -0.88 1.63 25.31
N CYS A 136 -0.99 1.34 24.01
CA CYS A 136 -0.19 0.28 23.39
C CYS A 136 1.31 0.54 23.59
N GLU A 137 2.13 -0.51 23.52
CA GLU A 137 3.58 -0.39 23.77
C GLU A 137 4.23 0.65 22.85
N LEU A 138 3.74 0.78 21.62
CA LEU A 138 4.17 1.81 20.68
C LEU A 138 3.90 3.23 21.21
N ASP A 139 2.74 3.47 21.82
CA ASP A 139 2.38 4.77 22.38
C ASP A 139 3.15 5.08 23.66
N ARG A 140 3.44 4.06 24.49
CA ARG A 140 4.36 4.20 25.63
C ARG A 140 5.78 4.54 25.19
N LEU A 141 6.31 3.85 24.18
CA LEU A 141 7.64 4.12 23.64
C LEU A 141 7.72 5.51 22.99
N ARG A 142 6.64 5.96 22.34
CA ARG A 142 6.52 7.34 21.83
C ARG A 142 6.54 8.37 22.95
N ALA A 143 5.72 8.18 23.99
CA ALA A 143 5.68 9.06 25.15
C ALA A 143 7.02 9.13 25.89
N ALA A 144 7.67 7.99 26.11
CA ALA A 144 8.97 7.90 26.78
C ALA A 144 10.10 8.62 26.01
N ARG A 145 9.99 8.71 24.68
CA ARG A 145 10.94 9.43 23.84
C ARG A 145 10.51 10.87 23.51
N ALA A 146 9.42 11.35 24.10
CA ALA A 146 8.77 12.62 23.75
C ALA A 146 8.50 12.76 22.24
N ILE A 147 8.32 11.62 21.55
CA ILE A 147 7.97 11.58 20.13
C ILE A 147 6.47 11.78 20.08
N ALA A 148 6.03 12.99 19.71
CA ALA A 148 4.62 13.25 19.42
C ALA A 148 4.11 12.20 18.42
N ALA A 149 2.88 11.71 18.63
CA ALA A 149 2.20 10.89 17.65
C ALA A 149 2.22 11.66 16.33
N THR A 150 3.07 11.22 15.41
CA THR A 150 3.25 11.90 14.13
C THR A 150 1.99 11.61 13.33
N SER A 151 0.94 12.42 13.50
CA SER A 151 0.01 12.66 12.42
C SER A 151 0.87 13.27 11.33
N TYR A 152 1.34 12.47 10.38
CA TYR A 152 2.04 12.97 9.22
C TYR A 152 1.02 13.89 8.52
N PRO A 153 1.14 15.23 8.56
CA PRO A 153 0.32 16.02 7.67
C PRO A 153 0.78 15.63 6.28
N LEU A 154 -0.13 15.09 5.45
CA LEU A 154 0.20 14.89 4.05
C LEU A 154 0.69 16.24 3.52
N PRO A 155 1.88 16.33 2.91
CA PRO A 155 2.36 17.58 2.35
C PRO A 155 1.35 18.04 1.30
N THR A 156 0.69 19.16 1.55
CA THR A 156 -0.35 19.75 0.68
C THR A 156 0.21 20.28 -0.64
N SER A 157 1.52 20.22 -0.84
CA SER A 157 2.14 20.46 -2.14
C SER A 157 3.52 19.82 -2.21
N THR A 158 3.62 18.63 -2.81
CA THR A 158 4.88 18.23 -3.45
C THR A 158 4.82 18.71 -4.89
N VAL A 159 5.47 19.83 -5.20
CA VAL A 159 5.75 20.19 -6.60
C VAL A 159 6.75 19.16 -7.10
N VAL A 160 6.25 18.21 -7.88
CA VAL A 160 7.06 17.17 -8.50
C VAL A 160 7.74 17.80 -9.71
N ASP A 161 9.05 18.01 -9.61
CA ASP A 161 9.85 18.42 -10.75
C ASP A 161 10.06 17.22 -11.68
N ASP A 162 9.21 17.11 -12.70
CA ASP A 162 9.22 16.03 -13.69
C ASP A 162 10.57 15.87 -14.42
N ARG A 163 11.34 16.97 -14.52
CA ARG A 163 12.68 16.94 -15.11
C ARG A 163 13.67 16.19 -14.24
N ALA A 164 13.52 16.26 -12.92
CA ALA A 164 14.37 15.52 -11.98
C ALA A 164 14.07 14.02 -12.00
N ILE A 165 12.80 13.63 -12.20
CA ILE A 165 12.37 12.22 -12.30
C ILE A 165 12.92 11.58 -13.58
N ALA A 166 12.84 12.26 -14.72
CA ALA A 166 13.34 11.75 -16.00
C ALA A 166 14.86 11.45 -15.98
N SER A 167 15.62 12.13 -15.11
CA SER A 167 17.08 11.97 -15.01
C SER A 167 17.56 10.82 -14.12
N GLY A 168 16.65 10.08 -13.46
CA GLY A 168 17.00 8.91 -12.63
C GLY A 168 17.83 9.20 -11.38
N LYS A 169 18.10 10.47 -11.05
CA LYS A 169 19.04 10.88 -9.99
C LYS A 169 18.51 10.75 -8.56
N ARG A 170 17.21 10.54 -8.35
CA ARG A 170 16.65 10.32 -7.01
C ARG A 170 15.76 9.09 -7.02
N ARG A 171 16.33 7.94 -6.63
CA ARG A 171 15.68 6.89 -5.79
C ARG A 171 16.63 5.69 -5.57
N SER A 172 17.76 5.94 -4.92
CA SER A 172 18.50 4.96 -4.11
C SER A 172 19.72 5.68 -3.55
N THR A 173 19.98 5.59 -2.24
CA THR A 173 21.33 5.94 -1.77
C THR A 173 22.33 5.04 -2.50
N THR A 174 23.56 5.50 -2.72
CA THR A 174 24.59 4.68 -3.39
C THR A 174 24.71 3.29 -2.76
N ALA A 175 24.52 3.21 -1.43
CA ALA A 175 24.47 1.96 -0.68
C ALA A 175 23.32 1.03 -1.11
N THR A 176 22.08 1.54 -1.25
CA THR A 176 20.94 0.74 -1.70
C THR A 176 21.12 0.25 -3.15
N TYR A 177 21.66 1.10 -4.03
CA TYR A 177 21.96 0.72 -5.40
C TYR A 177 23.01 -0.42 -5.47
N GLN A 178 24.11 -0.29 -4.70
CA GLN A 178 25.15 -1.30 -4.65
C GLN A 178 24.66 -2.63 -4.05
N ALA A 179 23.82 -2.58 -3.02
CA ALA A 179 23.23 -3.79 -2.42
C ALA A 179 22.32 -4.56 -3.39
N VAL A 180 21.47 -3.85 -4.13
CA VAL A 180 20.61 -4.47 -5.17
C VAL A 180 21.46 -5.07 -6.30
N ARG A 181 22.51 -4.35 -6.73
CA ARG A 181 23.42 -4.84 -7.77
C ARG A 181 24.17 -6.11 -7.33
N ALA A 182 24.64 -6.17 -6.09
CA ALA A 182 25.31 -7.34 -5.52
C ALA A 182 24.35 -8.55 -5.42
N ALA A 183 23.11 -8.34 -4.98
CA ALA A 183 22.10 -9.39 -4.90
C ALA A 183 21.76 -9.98 -6.27
N GLN A 184 21.65 -9.15 -7.31
CA GLN A 184 21.41 -9.60 -8.68
C GLN A 184 22.58 -10.41 -9.25
N ALA A 185 23.82 -10.00 -8.99
CA ALA A 185 25.02 -10.74 -9.42
C ALA A 185 25.08 -12.13 -8.76
N HIS A 186 24.78 -12.22 -7.47
CA HIS A 186 24.73 -13.49 -6.74
C HIS A 186 23.65 -14.44 -7.29
N HIS A 187 22.46 -13.92 -7.62
CA HIS A 187 21.41 -14.71 -8.25
C HIS A 187 21.78 -15.25 -9.63
N ARG A 188 22.55 -14.48 -10.42
CA ARG A 188 23.02 -14.88 -11.74
C ARG A 188 24.06 -16.01 -11.66
N ASN A 189 25.01 -15.88 -10.75
CA ASN A 189 26.05 -16.90 -10.52
C ASN A 189 25.49 -18.21 -9.95
N ARG A 190 24.38 -18.17 -9.20
CA ARG A 190 23.71 -19.41 -8.72
C ARG A 190 22.90 -20.14 -9.79
N ARG A 191 22.55 -19.47 -10.89
CA ARG A 191 21.76 -20.06 -11.99
C ARG A 191 22.61 -20.62 -13.12
N ASN A 192 23.85 -20.16 -13.27
CA ASN A 192 24.84 -20.71 -14.18
C ASN A 192 26.09 -21.11 -13.39
N PRO A 193 26.18 -22.36 -12.91
CA PRO A 193 27.44 -22.90 -12.42
C PRO A 193 28.47 -23.05 -13.56
#